data_AF-R5CGF1-F1
#
_entry.id   AF-R5CGF1-F1
#
_cell.length_a   1.000
_cell.length_b   1.000
_cell.length_c   1.000
_cell.angle_alpha   90.00
_cell.angle_beta   90.00
_cell.angle_gamma   90.00
#
_symmetry.space_group_name_H-M   'P 1'
#
loop_
_entity.id
_entity.type
_entity.pdbx_description
1 polymer ?
#
loop_
_entity_poly.entity_id
_entity_poly.type
_entity_poly.pdbx_seq_one_letter_code
_entity_poly.pdbx_strand_id
1 'polypeptide(L)'
;MKRALFTMTVLMASAMSFAQAQTSAPMVGLERVKAPMPVNKVFQAATKADMPKKSIYNGNYYTVPSGALYMGYNLDDMGYQATFVNIPGLMSGTFTNMNENPFSATWTWNGNNANELGLVDENNNFVWIGMPSNGADGIRYVPAPVLNGADSYTLPSSYNQNGIISVDRLSALTYADPHIGRQIYGTSGFMSTQYLWGTGDASVFDIIDNEDGTKDTVDVVTKSFGFAQHYTKPMSPLYIENIFIPGISANNNQNPLGDKALTMQIVGDSGNMIAEFTVKQEDLINRNNTNYLEPFGTPSLWTIKFENVVDDPVWGEMVEPIIINEGFTIMVTGFDQEGVDLGLYGFQADGTEVTAPLDVESGVMLTKREDGTTKEVMYAGVLSIPITFTALTDNVFVQTDLTYTDQATGDIQEFPNSNVLRISENGADSYLESGADVSLYVSTATPWEDGGYIIEMVETNDDSEWLNLTPTNNTEYWEQSGSGFNLLNFTANPINAGEGRWAVLKVSGRGVESESPIIILQGTATLDDVPTGIENVVNDNNVKADPNAPVYNISGQRVSKDAKGILIQNGKKFMNK
;
A
#
# COMPACT_ATOMS: atom_id res chain seq x y z
N MET A 1 -13.55 2.67 24.20
CA MET A 1 -14.37 1.45 24.38
C MET A 1 -14.54 0.84 23.01
N LYS A 2 -13.71 -0.16 22.69
CA LYS A 2 -13.58 -0.77 21.36
C LYS A 2 -14.31 -2.13 21.37
N ARG A 3 -15.09 -2.44 20.35
CA ARG A 3 -15.78 -3.74 20.12
C ARG A 3 -15.41 -4.14 18.68
N ALA A 4 -14.63 -5.19 18.45
CA ALA A 4 -15.00 -6.61 18.39
C ALA A 4 -16.05 -6.90 17.30
N LEU A 5 -15.60 -7.35 16.14
CA LEU A 5 -16.45 -7.96 15.11
C LEU A 5 -15.77 -9.23 14.55
N PHE A 6 -16.45 -10.35 14.73
CA PHE A 6 -16.15 -11.66 14.14
C PHE A 6 -17.46 -12.16 13.54
N THR A 7 -17.48 -12.53 12.26
CA THR A 7 -18.04 -13.76 11.67
C THR A 7 -18.33 -13.53 10.18
N MET A 8 -17.71 -14.33 9.30
CA MET A 8 -18.41 -14.83 8.12
C MET A 8 -17.77 -16.11 7.58
N THR A 9 -18.64 -17.10 7.36
CA THR A 9 -18.38 -18.36 6.68
C THR A 9 -19.17 -18.36 5.37
N VAL A 10 -18.67 -19.12 4.38
CA VAL A 10 -19.31 -19.72 3.18
C VAL A 10 -18.80 -19.10 1.86
N LEU A 11 -17.78 -19.68 1.20
CA LEU A 11 -17.69 -20.90 0.36
C LEU A 11 -18.17 -20.78 -1.11
N MET A 12 -17.21 -21.10 -2.00
CA MET A 12 -17.30 -21.59 -3.39
C MET A 12 -17.64 -20.56 -4.47
N ALA A 13 -17.14 -20.60 -5.70
CA ALA A 13 -16.10 -21.30 -6.49
C ALA A 13 -16.19 -20.57 -7.87
N SER A 14 -15.25 -20.46 -8.79
CA SER A 14 -14.28 -21.41 -9.34
C SER A 14 -13.49 -20.65 -10.42
N ALA A 15 -12.17 -20.88 -10.46
CA ALA A 15 -11.35 -21.13 -11.65
C ALA A 15 -11.63 -20.33 -12.96
N MET A 16 -10.68 -19.56 -13.48
CA MET A 16 -9.71 -20.03 -14.48
C MET A 16 -8.78 -18.87 -14.96
N SER A 17 -7.62 -19.11 -15.56
CA SER A 17 -6.47 -18.18 -15.52
C SER A 17 -5.46 -18.20 -16.68
N PHE A 18 -4.42 -17.34 -16.53
CA PHE A 18 -3.07 -17.24 -17.15
C PHE A 18 -2.95 -17.20 -18.68
N ALA A 19 -2.09 -16.41 -19.31
CA ALA A 19 -1.10 -15.39 -18.94
C ALA A 19 -0.75 -14.62 -20.24
N GLN A 20 -0.40 -13.32 -20.18
CA GLN A 20 0.65 -12.67 -20.98
C GLN A 20 0.54 -11.14 -20.89
N ALA A 21 1.67 -10.48 -20.62
CA ALA A 21 1.94 -9.03 -20.72
C ALA A 21 0.76 -8.12 -20.31
N GLN A 22 0.67 -7.74 -19.03
CA GLN A 22 -0.37 -6.82 -18.58
C GLN A 22 -0.15 -5.42 -19.13
N THR A 23 -0.83 -5.13 -20.24
CA THR A 23 -1.36 -3.82 -20.55
C THR A 23 -2.28 -3.39 -19.41
N SER A 24 -2.10 -2.18 -18.89
CA SER A 24 -3.08 -1.51 -18.02
C SER A 24 -4.49 -1.73 -18.57
N ALA A 25 -5.45 -2.08 -17.73
CA ALA A 25 -6.83 -2.24 -18.17
C ALA A 25 -7.26 -0.92 -18.83
N PRO A 26 -7.52 -0.87 -20.15
CA PRO A 26 -8.17 0.30 -20.71
C PRO A 26 -9.59 0.31 -20.13
N MET A 27 -10.01 1.44 -19.56
CA MET A 27 -11.43 1.68 -19.34
C MET A 27 -12.14 1.48 -20.68
N VAL A 28 -12.85 0.36 -20.82
CA VAL A 28 -13.34 -0.10 -22.12
C VAL A 28 -14.37 0.90 -22.64
N GLY A 29 -14.00 1.64 -23.69
CA GLY A 29 -14.86 2.61 -24.38
C GLY A 29 -14.32 4.04 -24.46
N LEU A 30 -13.18 4.35 -23.84
CA LEU A 30 -12.60 5.70 -23.81
C LEU A 30 -11.34 5.81 -24.69
N GLU A 31 -11.32 6.79 -25.59
CA GLU A 31 -10.16 7.09 -26.42
C GLU A 31 -9.23 8.09 -25.72
N ARG A 32 -7.92 7.80 -25.68
CA ARG A 32 -6.90 8.66 -25.06
C ARG A 32 -6.44 9.75 -26.02
N VAL A 33 -6.54 11.02 -25.63
CA VAL A 33 -6.03 12.14 -26.44
C VAL A 33 -5.10 13.07 -25.66
N LYS A 34 -4.07 13.59 -26.35
CA LYS A 34 -3.01 14.45 -25.80
C LYS A 34 -3.38 15.92 -25.95
N ALA A 35 -3.38 16.68 -24.85
CA ALA A 35 -3.66 18.11 -24.86
C ALA A 35 -2.38 18.97 -24.94
N PRO A 36 -2.44 20.23 -25.42
CA PRO A 36 -1.29 21.12 -25.53
C PRO A 36 -0.88 21.72 -24.16
N MET A 37 0.42 21.99 -23.98
CA MET A 37 0.97 22.61 -22.74
C MET A 37 0.70 24.12 -22.68
N PRO A 38 0.22 24.68 -21.55
CA PRO A 38 0.31 26.11 -21.26
C PRO A 38 1.68 26.46 -20.64
N VAL A 39 2.31 27.53 -21.13
CA VAL A 39 3.58 28.06 -20.60
C VAL A 39 3.29 28.99 -19.42
N ASN A 40 3.70 28.66 -18.19
CA ASN A 40 3.55 29.54 -17.03
C ASN A 40 4.90 30.07 -16.51
N LYS A 41 4.99 31.40 -16.34
CA LYS A 41 6.11 32.09 -15.70
C LYS A 41 6.12 31.84 -14.19
N VAL A 42 7.32 31.57 -13.66
CA VAL A 42 7.62 31.18 -12.28
C VAL A 42 7.59 32.40 -11.34
N PHE A 43 6.95 32.27 -10.18
CA PHE A 43 7.24 33.13 -9.02
C PHE A 43 8.19 32.38 -8.09
N GLN A 44 9.29 33.02 -7.71
CA GLN A 44 10.33 32.45 -6.85
C GLN A 44 9.90 32.46 -5.38
N ALA A 45 9.94 31.29 -4.73
CA ALA A 45 9.99 31.18 -3.28
C ALA A 45 11.45 31.31 -2.76
N ALA A 46 11.59 31.70 -1.49
CA ALA A 46 12.79 32.23 -0.83
C ALA A 46 14.06 31.32 -0.84
N THR A 47 15.18 31.91 -0.41
CA THR A 47 16.57 31.48 -0.67
C THR A 47 16.99 30.11 -0.10
N LYS A 48 17.48 29.29 -1.04
CA LYS A 48 17.92 27.88 -1.09
C LYS A 48 19.06 27.38 -0.17
N ALA A 49 19.60 28.18 0.75
CA ALA A 49 20.97 27.92 1.26
C ALA A 49 21.10 26.77 2.27
N ASP A 50 20.07 26.50 3.09
CA ASP A 50 20.16 25.54 4.22
C ASP A 50 19.11 24.42 4.19
N MET A 51 18.36 24.28 3.10
CA MET A 51 17.37 23.20 2.98
C MET A 51 18.03 21.91 2.45
N PRO A 52 17.73 20.73 3.05
CA PRO A 52 18.08 19.42 2.50
C PRO A 52 17.85 19.39 0.99
N LYS A 53 18.90 19.10 0.21
CA LYS A 53 18.72 18.93 -1.23
C LYS A 53 18.04 17.59 -1.44
N LYS A 54 16.84 17.62 -1.99
CA LYS A 54 16.13 16.42 -2.41
C LYS A 54 16.74 15.89 -3.70
N SER A 55 16.61 14.59 -3.90
CA SER A 55 17.17 13.88 -5.03
C SER A 55 16.50 14.33 -6.34
N ILE A 56 17.26 14.99 -7.21
CA ILE A 56 16.80 15.48 -8.51
C ILE A 56 17.17 14.41 -9.54
N TYR A 57 16.22 13.98 -10.40
CA TYR A 57 16.46 12.93 -11.41
C TYR A 57 17.64 13.21 -12.36
N ASN A 58 17.99 14.49 -12.56
CA ASN A 58 19.17 14.85 -13.32
C ASN A 58 20.37 14.99 -12.35
N GLY A 59 21.24 13.99 -12.36
CA GLY A 59 22.32 13.81 -11.39
C GLY A 59 22.07 12.61 -10.48
N ASN A 60 22.41 12.75 -9.20
CA ASN A 60 22.38 11.66 -8.24
C ASN A 60 21.04 11.62 -7.46
N TYR A 61 20.32 10.50 -7.53
CA TYR A 61 19.01 10.32 -6.89
C TYR A 61 18.71 8.87 -6.44
N TYR A 62 17.61 8.70 -5.72
CA TYR A 62 17.09 7.39 -5.30
C TYR A 62 15.58 7.28 -5.54
N THR A 63 15.06 6.05 -5.60
CA THR A 63 13.61 5.77 -5.48
C THR A 63 13.28 5.27 -4.08
N VAL A 64 12.03 5.44 -3.63
CA VAL A 64 11.55 4.83 -2.39
C VAL A 64 11.17 3.35 -2.62
N PRO A 65 10.97 2.55 -1.56
CA PRO A 65 10.44 1.19 -1.70
C PRO A 65 9.10 1.19 -2.45
N SER A 66 8.92 0.27 -3.38
CA SER A 66 7.70 0.18 -4.18
C SER A 66 6.46 0.00 -3.29
N GLY A 67 5.42 0.79 -3.56
CA GLY A 67 4.18 0.78 -2.77
C GLY A 67 4.29 1.48 -1.41
N ALA A 68 5.42 2.08 -1.05
CA ALA A 68 5.53 2.93 0.13
C ALA A 68 4.75 4.25 -0.09
N LEU A 69 4.19 4.79 0.99
CA LEU A 69 3.46 6.05 0.95
C LEU A 69 4.25 7.14 1.67
N TYR A 70 3.96 8.39 1.39
CA TYR A 70 4.44 9.55 2.14
C TYR A 70 3.42 9.96 3.20
N MET A 71 3.91 10.59 4.27
CA MET A 71 3.04 11.34 5.18
C MET A 71 2.49 12.57 4.44
N GLY A 72 1.17 12.63 4.31
CA GLY A 72 0.42 13.69 3.65
C GLY A 72 0.03 14.84 4.57
N TYR A 73 -0.79 15.75 4.02
CA TYR A 73 -1.50 16.76 4.80
C TYR A 73 -2.73 16.12 5.43
N ASN A 74 -2.99 16.36 6.71
CA ASN A 74 -4.22 15.89 7.33
C ASN A 74 -5.45 16.66 6.81
N LEU A 75 -6.65 16.29 7.27
CA LEU A 75 -7.89 16.95 6.87
C LEU A 75 -7.78 18.48 7.01
N ASP A 76 -7.14 18.97 8.07
CA ASP A 76 -6.99 20.41 8.37
C ASP A 76 -5.87 21.12 7.59
N ASP A 77 -5.39 20.54 6.49
CA ASP A 77 -4.28 21.01 5.67
C ASP A 77 -2.97 21.17 6.46
N MET A 78 -2.85 20.51 7.62
CA MET A 78 -1.64 20.49 8.41
C MET A 78 -0.76 19.31 8.00
N GLY A 79 0.48 19.60 7.64
CA GLY A 79 1.48 18.60 7.27
C GLY A 79 2.75 18.75 8.09
N TYR A 80 3.67 17.82 7.88
CA TYR A 80 4.98 17.85 8.52
C TYR A 80 5.91 18.85 7.83
N GLN A 81 6.91 19.37 8.55
CA GLN A 81 7.94 20.20 7.93
C GLN A 81 8.98 19.37 7.16
N ALA A 82 9.16 18.11 7.54
CA ALA A 82 10.05 17.16 6.90
C ALA A 82 9.25 16.13 6.09
N THR A 83 9.88 15.53 5.09
CA THR A 83 9.32 14.43 4.32
C THR A 83 9.55 13.11 5.05
N PHE A 84 8.48 12.38 5.29
CA PHE A 84 8.49 11.06 5.91
C PHE A 84 7.93 10.03 4.94
N VAL A 85 8.62 8.90 4.82
CA VAL A 85 8.15 7.74 4.07
C VAL A 85 7.59 6.73 5.07
N ASN A 86 6.34 6.35 4.86
CA ASN A 86 5.68 5.24 5.52
C ASN A 86 6.18 3.92 4.94
N ILE A 87 7.13 3.31 5.64
CA ILE A 87 7.50 1.90 5.43
C ILE A 87 6.74 1.09 6.48
N PRO A 88 5.85 0.16 6.07
CA PRO A 88 5.20 -0.71 7.02
C PRO A 88 6.26 -1.46 7.84
N GLY A 89 6.17 -1.42 9.17
CA GLY A 89 6.97 -2.30 10.03
C GLY A 89 6.68 -3.77 9.78
N LEU A 90 7.68 -4.61 10.08
CA LEU A 90 7.74 -6.03 9.72
C LEU A 90 7.79 -6.28 8.20
N MET A 91 7.98 -5.23 7.40
CA MET A 91 8.22 -5.35 5.96
C MET A 91 9.58 -4.74 5.64
N SER A 92 10.36 -5.45 4.82
CA SER A 92 11.61 -4.93 4.29
C SER A 92 11.34 -4.09 3.05
N GLY A 93 12.12 -3.03 2.85
CA GLY A 93 11.96 -2.12 1.72
C GLY A 93 13.30 -1.64 1.21
N THR A 94 13.42 -1.43 -0.10
CA THR A 94 14.68 -1.00 -0.73
C THR A 94 14.52 0.40 -1.30
N PHE A 95 15.41 1.30 -0.90
CA PHE A 95 15.62 2.57 -1.58
C PHE A 95 16.64 2.35 -2.71
N THR A 96 16.15 2.35 -3.95
CA THR A 96 17.00 2.05 -5.11
C THR A 96 17.86 3.25 -5.43
N ASN A 97 19.17 3.05 -5.51
CA ASN A 97 20.12 4.07 -5.93
C ASN A 97 20.09 4.19 -7.45
N MET A 98 19.82 5.40 -7.93
CA MET A 98 19.64 5.69 -9.35
C MET A 98 20.75 6.57 -9.92
N ASN A 99 21.86 6.71 -9.20
CA ASN A 99 23.03 7.44 -9.68
C ASN A 99 23.60 6.77 -10.93
N GLU A 100 24.16 7.58 -11.84
CA GLU A 100 24.85 7.05 -13.03
C GLU A 100 25.95 6.05 -12.67
N ASN A 101 26.63 6.29 -11.54
CA ASN A 101 27.52 5.33 -10.90
C ASN A 101 27.02 5.06 -9.47
N PRO A 102 26.24 3.98 -9.24
CA PRO A 102 25.68 3.70 -7.92
C PRO A 102 26.76 3.66 -6.83
N PHE A 103 27.93 3.08 -7.12
CA PHE A 103 29.04 2.93 -6.17
C PHE A 103 29.81 4.23 -5.86
N SER A 104 29.51 5.35 -6.52
CA SER A 104 29.99 6.66 -6.03
C SER A 104 29.23 7.09 -4.78
N ALA A 105 28.04 6.54 -4.56
CA ALA A 105 27.19 6.95 -3.48
C ALA A 105 27.59 6.33 -2.14
N THR A 106 27.40 7.09 -1.08
CA THR A 106 27.59 6.60 0.30
C THR A 106 26.30 6.75 1.08
N TRP A 107 25.93 5.70 1.82
CA TRP A 107 24.75 5.70 2.67
C TRP A 107 25.17 5.83 4.13
N THR A 108 24.58 6.80 4.83
CA THR A 108 24.80 7.03 6.25
C THR A 108 23.49 6.85 7.01
N TRP A 109 23.51 6.01 8.04
CA TRP A 109 22.40 5.79 8.96
C TRP A 109 22.81 6.26 10.37
N ASN A 110 22.11 7.26 10.91
CA ASN A 110 22.39 7.82 12.24
C ASN A 110 23.84 8.26 12.45
N GLY A 111 24.46 8.80 11.39
CA GLY A 111 25.88 9.21 11.40
C GLY A 111 26.90 8.06 11.23
N ASN A 112 26.44 6.81 11.14
CA ASN A 112 27.29 5.64 10.88
C ASN A 112 27.18 5.19 9.42
N ASN A 113 28.20 4.50 8.92
CA ASN A 113 28.20 3.93 7.59
C ASN A 113 27.15 2.80 7.49
N ALA A 114 26.15 2.96 6.63
CA ALA A 114 25.05 2.01 6.51
C ALA A 114 25.52 0.64 5.97
N ASN A 115 26.58 0.61 5.15
CA ASN A 115 27.15 -0.65 4.64
C ASN A 115 27.80 -1.49 5.75
N GLU A 116 28.45 -0.83 6.72
CA GLU A 116 29.01 -1.51 7.91
C GLU A 116 27.92 -2.08 8.82
N LEU A 117 26.70 -1.56 8.72
CA LEU A 117 25.50 -2.05 9.42
C LEU A 117 24.74 -3.12 8.62
N GLY A 118 25.21 -3.51 7.42
CA GLY A 118 24.52 -4.45 6.55
C GLY A 118 23.23 -3.92 5.93
N LEU A 119 23.04 -2.59 5.92
CA LEU A 119 21.85 -1.92 5.38
C LEU A 119 22.04 -1.48 3.91
N VAL A 120 23.04 -2.03 3.23
CA VAL A 120 23.35 -1.74 1.83
C VAL A 120 23.53 -3.05 1.08
N ASP A 121 22.85 -3.19 -0.07
CA ASP A 121 22.95 -4.39 -0.89
C ASP A 121 24.15 -4.36 -1.85
N GLU A 122 24.33 -5.45 -2.61
CA GLU A 122 25.41 -5.60 -3.59
C GLU A 122 25.38 -4.57 -4.73
N ASN A 123 24.23 -3.91 -4.96
CA ASN A 123 24.03 -2.89 -5.98
C ASN A 123 24.14 -1.46 -5.42
N ASN A 124 24.55 -1.32 -4.16
CA ASN A 124 24.63 -0.06 -3.42
C ASN A 124 23.27 0.64 -3.22
N ASN A 125 22.20 -0.14 -3.07
CA ASN A 125 20.90 0.33 -2.62
C ASN A 125 20.82 0.28 -1.09
N PHE A 126 20.06 1.18 -0.48
CA PHE A 126 19.79 1.10 0.96
C PHE A 126 18.62 0.15 1.23
N VAL A 127 18.85 -0.86 2.06
CA VAL A 127 17.86 -1.88 2.43
C VAL A 127 17.40 -1.63 3.86
N TRP A 128 16.15 -1.23 3.99
CA TRP A 128 15.43 -1.26 5.26
C TRP A 128 15.01 -2.70 5.56
N ILE A 129 15.39 -3.18 6.75
CA ILE A 129 15.05 -4.51 7.22
C ILE A 129 13.93 -4.32 8.25
N GLY A 130 12.74 -4.85 7.97
CA GLY A 130 11.50 -4.57 8.71
C GLY A 130 11.49 -4.93 10.20
N MET A 131 12.56 -5.58 10.69
CA MET A 131 12.81 -5.91 12.08
C MET A 131 14.19 -5.40 12.47
N PRO A 132 14.33 -4.49 13.45
CA PRO A 132 15.65 -4.10 13.90
C PRO A 132 16.26 -5.22 14.76
N SER A 133 17.04 -6.11 14.14
CA SER A 133 18.08 -6.81 14.87
C SER A 133 19.13 -5.77 15.26
N ASN A 134 19.21 -5.47 16.55
CA ASN A 134 20.22 -4.61 17.21
C ASN A 134 19.94 -3.10 17.27
N GLY A 135 18.92 -2.70 18.04
CA GLY A 135 18.92 -1.40 18.71
C GLY A 135 18.65 -0.17 17.84
N ALA A 136 18.01 -0.33 16.68
CA ALA A 136 17.37 0.78 15.99
C ALA A 136 15.95 0.95 16.54
N ASP A 137 15.66 2.15 17.04
CA ASP A 137 14.38 2.54 17.62
C ASP A 137 13.19 2.24 16.67
N GLY A 138 12.33 1.32 17.10
CA GLY A 138 10.88 1.38 16.90
C GLY A 138 10.30 1.22 15.49
N ILE A 139 9.13 0.58 15.45
CA ILE A 139 8.35 0.36 14.24
C ILE A 139 7.65 1.67 13.80
N ARG A 140 7.92 2.06 12.54
CA ARG A 140 7.22 3.01 11.63
C ARG A 140 7.69 4.47 11.54
N TYR A 141 7.81 4.86 10.26
CA TYR A 141 8.34 6.09 9.64
C TYR A 141 9.85 6.23 9.60
N VAL A 142 10.36 6.20 8.38
CA VAL A 142 11.75 6.56 8.09
C VAL A 142 11.73 7.96 7.48
N PRO A 143 12.52 8.92 8.00
CA PRO A 143 12.73 10.17 7.29
C PRO A 143 13.28 9.88 5.90
N ALA A 144 12.71 10.53 4.88
CA ALA A 144 13.19 10.33 3.52
C ALA A 144 14.70 10.64 3.45
N PRO A 145 15.52 9.81 2.78
CA PRO A 145 16.95 10.05 2.68
C PRO A 145 17.27 11.45 2.15
N VAL A 146 18.20 12.14 2.80
CA VAL A 146 18.67 13.47 2.39
C VAL A 146 19.93 13.33 1.55
N LEU A 147 20.00 14.00 0.40
CA LEU A 147 21.24 14.13 -0.36
C LEU A 147 22.13 15.22 0.24
N ASN A 148 23.25 14.80 0.84
CA ASN A 148 24.32 15.62 1.36
C ASN A 148 25.44 15.75 0.32
N GLY A 149 25.54 16.90 -0.33
CA GLY A 149 26.52 17.12 -1.42
C GLY A 149 26.06 16.52 -2.74
N ALA A 150 26.99 15.95 -3.52
CA ALA A 150 26.68 15.34 -4.82
C ALA A 150 26.29 13.86 -4.68
N ASP A 151 26.96 13.06 -3.86
CA ASP A 151 26.83 11.59 -3.87
C ASP A 151 26.55 10.96 -2.49
N SER A 152 26.32 11.72 -1.42
CA SER A 152 26.11 11.13 -0.09
C SER A 152 24.65 11.18 0.34
N TYR A 153 24.07 10.05 0.72
CA TYR A 153 22.74 9.96 1.31
C TYR A 153 22.84 9.82 2.81
N THR A 154 22.01 10.56 3.53
CA THR A 154 21.89 10.46 4.99
C THR A 154 20.45 10.23 5.38
N LEU A 155 20.24 9.15 6.13
CA LEU A 155 19.01 8.87 6.86
C LEU A 155 19.26 9.24 8.34
N PRO A 156 18.77 10.40 8.81
CA PRO A 156 18.89 10.75 10.21
C PRO A 156 17.87 9.94 11.04
N SER A 157 18.18 9.52 12.28
CA SER A 157 17.16 8.97 13.19
C SER A 157 16.18 10.04 13.66
N SER A 158 16.57 11.30 13.55
CA SER A 158 15.78 12.45 13.99
C SER A 158 16.12 13.68 13.17
N TYR A 159 15.12 14.34 12.57
CA TYR A 159 15.27 15.69 12.03
C TYR A 159 15.24 16.72 13.17
N ASN A 160 16.26 16.78 14.04
CA ASN A 160 16.40 17.78 15.12
C ASN A 160 15.16 17.98 16.03
N GLN A 161 14.23 17.03 16.06
CA GLN A 161 13.08 17.00 16.95
C GLN A 161 13.24 15.81 17.89
N ASN A 162 13.23 16.08 19.20
CA ASN A 162 13.19 15.04 20.21
C ASN A 162 11.85 14.29 20.08
N GLY A 163 11.92 13.03 19.66
CA GLY A 163 10.77 12.13 19.56
C GLY A 163 10.56 11.65 18.14
N ILE A 164 11.00 10.43 17.86
CA ILE A 164 10.47 9.64 16.74
C ILE A 164 8.98 9.44 17.05
N ILE A 165 8.12 9.96 16.18
CA ILE A 165 6.67 9.89 16.34
C ILE A 165 6.24 8.47 16.00
N SER A 166 5.97 7.68 17.04
CA SER A 166 5.18 6.47 16.96
C SER A 166 3.87 6.73 16.22
N VAL A 167 3.51 5.86 15.28
CA VAL A 167 2.10 5.55 15.09
C VAL A 167 1.81 4.06 15.12
N ASP A 168 0.94 3.75 16.05
CA ASP A 168 0.01 2.65 16.18
C ASP A 168 -1.39 3.06 15.67
N ARG A 169 -1.48 4.16 14.89
CA ARG A 169 -2.72 4.88 14.61
C ARG A 169 -2.82 5.35 13.16
N LEU A 170 -4.06 5.58 12.76
CA LEU A 170 -4.42 6.19 11.49
C LEU A 170 -3.69 7.52 11.28
N SER A 171 -3.16 7.68 10.08
CA SER A 171 -2.36 8.82 9.67
C SER A 171 -2.77 9.28 8.28
N ALA A 172 -2.50 10.54 7.96
CA ALA A 172 -2.67 11.04 6.60
C ALA A 172 -1.55 10.51 5.71
N LEU A 173 -1.87 9.60 4.80
CA LEU A 173 -0.94 8.98 3.86
C LEU A 173 -1.27 9.38 2.43
N THR A 174 -0.26 9.56 1.59
CA THR A 174 -0.43 9.90 0.17
C THR A 174 0.69 9.28 -0.66
N TYR A 175 0.43 8.98 -1.93
CA TYR A 175 1.46 8.43 -2.81
C TYR A 175 2.40 9.49 -3.42
N ALA A 176 2.05 10.78 -3.31
CA ALA A 176 2.88 11.87 -3.79
C ALA A 176 3.59 12.54 -2.62
N ASP A 177 4.91 12.72 -2.68
CA ASP A 177 5.63 13.50 -1.65
C ASP A 177 5.08 14.94 -1.65
N PRO A 178 4.40 15.38 -0.58
CA PRO A 178 3.74 16.69 -0.55
C PRO A 178 4.72 17.86 -0.61
N HIS A 179 6.03 17.61 -0.43
CA HIS A 179 7.07 18.63 -0.32
C HIS A 179 7.96 18.75 -1.56
N ILE A 180 7.81 17.93 -2.61
CA ILE A 180 8.58 18.05 -3.87
C ILE A 180 7.83 18.75 -5.00
N GLY A 181 6.59 19.18 -4.77
CA GLY A 181 5.77 19.70 -5.85
C GLY A 181 5.29 21.12 -5.67
N ARG A 182 5.04 21.74 -6.82
CA ARG A 182 4.29 22.96 -6.93
C ARG A 182 2.81 22.59 -6.98
N GLN A 183 2.04 23.05 -6.00
CA GLN A 183 0.59 23.13 -6.13
C GLN A 183 0.27 24.07 -7.30
N ILE A 184 -0.41 23.54 -8.33
CA ILE A 184 -0.83 24.33 -9.46
C ILE A 184 -2.21 24.90 -9.15
N TYR A 185 -2.19 26.15 -8.71
CA TYR A 185 -3.34 27.03 -8.69
C TYR A 185 -3.51 27.64 -10.08
N GLY A 186 -4.49 27.16 -10.84
CA GLY A 186 -4.79 27.70 -12.14
C GLY A 186 -6.18 28.29 -12.16
N THR A 187 -6.31 29.62 -12.05
CA THR A 187 -7.45 30.38 -12.60
C THR A 187 -7.17 30.87 -14.03
N SER A 188 -6.09 30.40 -14.68
CA SER A 188 -5.55 31.03 -15.90
C SER A 188 -4.74 30.10 -16.82
N GLY A 189 -5.02 28.79 -16.80
CA GLY A 189 -4.33 27.83 -17.67
C GLY A 189 -5.14 26.55 -17.78
N PHE A 190 -6.27 26.66 -18.45
CA PHE A 190 -7.40 25.77 -18.28
C PHE A 190 -7.52 24.77 -19.42
N MET A 191 -7.58 23.47 -19.09
CA MET A 191 -8.21 22.54 -20.01
C MET A 191 -9.73 22.67 -19.92
N SER A 192 -10.33 22.85 -18.73
CA SER A 192 -11.75 23.23 -18.53
C SER A 192 -11.91 24.74 -18.28
N THR A 193 -12.89 25.41 -18.89
CA THR A 193 -13.14 26.87 -18.82
C THR A 193 -13.20 27.49 -17.41
N GLN A 194 -13.34 26.67 -16.35
CA GLN A 194 -13.44 27.13 -14.96
C GLN A 194 -12.36 26.59 -14.02
N TYR A 195 -11.97 25.31 -14.15
CA TYR A 195 -11.06 24.62 -13.21
C TYR A 195 -10.04 23.74 -13.93
N LEU A 196 -8.99 23.31 -13.22
CA LEU A 196 -8.01 22.38 -13.79
C LEU A 196 -8.66 21.01 -14.03
N TRP A 197 -9.26 20.43 -12.99
CA TRP A 197 -10.28 19.38 -13.06
C TRP A 197 -11.57 19.86 -12.39
N GLY A 198 -12.70 19.26 -12.73
CA GLY A 198 -14.01 19.53 -12.14
C GLY A 198 -14.99 20.14 -13.13
N THR A 199 -15.83 21.08 -12.69
CA THR A 199 -16.83 21.69 -13.58
C THR A 199 -16.19 22.44 -14.75
N GLY A 200 -16.85 22.42 -15.91
CA GLY A 200 -16.62 23.33 -17.04
C GLY A 200 -16.34 22.63 -18.35
N ASP A 201 -16.14 23.43 -19.40
CA ASP A 201 -15.97 22.94 -20.77
C ASP A 201 -14.49 22.78 -21.10
N ALA A 202 -14.10 21.62 -21.60
CA ALA A 202 -12.75 21.33 -22.04
C ALA A 202 -12.56 21.25 -23.56
N SER A 203 -11.55 21.97 -24.06
CA SER A 203 -11.11 21.87 -25.46
C SER A 203 -10.13 20.72 -25.61
N VAL A 204 -10.51 19.71 -26.40
CA VAL A 204 -9.73 18.49 -26.61
C VAL A 204 -9.49 18.31 -28.10
N PHE A 205 -8.26 18.02 -28.50
CA PHE A 205 -7.99 17.57 -29.88
C PHE A 205 -8.70 16.24 -30.09
N ASP A 206 -9.34 16.04 -31.24
CA ASP A 206 -9.84 14.73 -31.61
C ASP A 206 -9.62 14.39 -33.07
N ILE A 207 -9.60 13.10 -33.39
CA ILE A 207 -9.54 12.58 -34.74
C ILE A 207 -10.95 12.22 -35.19
N ILE A 208 -11.47 12.92 -36.20
CA ILE A 208 -12.74 12.59 -36.85
C ILE A 208 -12.49 11.90 -38.19
N ASP A 209 -13.27 10.86 -38.49
CA ASP A 209 -13.29 10.23 -39.81
C ASP A 209 -14.21 11.03 -40.74
N ASN A 210 -13.67 11.48 -41.87
CA ASN A 210 -14.42 12.15 -42.91
C ASN A 210 -15.18 11.14 -43.79
N GLU A 211 -16.23 11.60 -44.47
CA GLU A 211 -17.02 10.78 -45.41
C GLU A 211 -16.18 10.16 -46.55
N ASP A 212 -15.03 10.75 -46.87
CA ASP A 212 -14.09 10.25 -47.88
C ASP A 212 -13.05 9.24 -47.34
N GLY A 213 -13.14 8.89 -46.05
CA GLY A 213 -12.24 7.96 -45.37
C GLY A 213 -10.93 8.59 -44.89
N THR A 214 -10.76 9.91 -45.00
CA THR A 214 -9.63 10.64 -44.41
C THR A 214 -9.86 10.92 -42.92
N LYS A 215 -8.79 11.25 -42.18
CA LYS A 215 -8.82 11.54 -40.74
C LYS A 215 -8.35 12.97 -40.51
N ASP A 216 -9.19 13.80 -39.90
CA ASP A 216 -8.84 15.18 -39.54
C ASP A 216 -8.70 15.32 -38.02
N THR A 217 -7.71 16.11 -37.61
CA THR A 217 -7.57 16.53 -36.21
C THR A 217 -8.34 17.84 -36.01
N VAL A 218 -9.32 17.83 -35.12
CA VAL A 218 -10.20 18.97 -34.83
C VAL A 218 -10.20 19.29 -33.35
N ASP A 219 -10.34 20.57 -33.02
CA ASP A 219 -10.63 20.99 -31.65
C ASP A 219 -12.11 20.75 -31.35
N VAL A 220 -12.40 19.93 -30.34
CA VAL A 220 -13.77 19.65 -29.90
C VAL A 220 -13.95 20.12 -28.47
N VAL A 221 -15.01 20.90 -28.26
CA VAL A 221 -15.44 21.30 -26.92
C VAL A 221 -16.21 20.13 -26.31
N THR A 222 -15.76 19.72 -25.14
CA THR A 222 -16.33 18.63 -24.33
C THR A 222 -16.65 19.16 -22.95
N LYS A 223 -17.47 18.47 -22.16
CA LYS A 223 -17.68 18.80 -20.74
C LYS A 223 -16.79 17.93 -19.87
N SER A 224 -16.08 18.53 -18.93
CA SER A 224 -15.42 17.77 -17.88
C SER A 224 -16.47 17.20 -16.94
N PHE A 225 -16.45 15.89 -16.72
CA PHE A 225 -17.40 15.22 -15.83
C PHE A 225 -16.72 14.49 -14.66
N GLY A 226 -15.38 14.37 -14.69
CA GLY A 226 -14.64 13.63 -13.68
C GLY A 226 -13.13 13.60 -13.89
N PHE A 227 -12.47 12.80 -13.06
CA PHE A 227 -11.07 12.44 -13.20
C PHE A 227 -10.86 10.97 -12.85
N ALA A 228 -9.75 10.39 -13.29
CA ALA A 228 -9.27 9.10 -12.80
C ALA A 228 -7.76 9.15 -12.53
N GLN A 229 -7.29 8.37 -11.55
CA GLN A 229 -5.87 8.25 -11.22
C GLN A 229 -5.55 6.85 -10.70
N HIS A 230 -4.51 6.24 -11.29
CA HIS A 230 -4.04 4.91 -10.93
C HIS A 230 -2.89 4.97 -9.92
N TYR A 231 -2.91 4.03 -8.98
CA TYR A 231 -1.91 3.83 -7.94
C TYR A 231 -1.40 2.40 -7.98
N THR A 232 -0.08 2.27 -7.80
CA THR A 232 0.55 0.97 -7.61
C THR A 232 0.08 0.30 -6.32
N LYS A 233 0.17 -1.04 -6.28
CA LYS A 233 -0.15 -1.82 -5.08
C LYS A 233 0.60 -1.27 -3.86
N PRO A 234 -0.09 -1.01 -2.73
CA PRO A 234 0.59 -0.58 -1.51
C PRO A 234 1.50 -1.70 -0.99
N MET A 235 2.60 -1.32 -0.32
CA MET A 235 3.61 -2.25 0.17
C MET A 235 3.03 -3.30 1.14
N SER A 236 1.93 -2.95 1.82
CA SER A 236 1.10 -3.83 2.64
C SER A 236 -0.37 -3.40 2.47
N PRO A 237 -1.36 -4.29 2.75
CA PRO A 237 -2.77 -3.90 2.85
C PRO A 237 -2.98 -2.52 3.49
N LEU A 238 -3.57 -1.62 2.70
CA LEU A 238 -3.88 -0.27 3.12
C LEU A 238 -5.29 -0.26 3.71
N TYR A 239 -5.37 -0.13 5.03
CA TYR A 239 -6.62 0.02 5.77
C TYR A 239 -6.97 1.50 5.81
N ILE A 240 -8.13 1.87 5.26
CA ILE A 240 -8.53 3.26 4.99
C ILE A 240 -9.85 3.53 5.68
N GLU A 241 -9.92 4.57 6.52
CA GLU A 241 -11.20 5.05 7.07
C GLU A 241 -11.86 6.10 6.20
N ASN A 242 -11.07 7.02 5.65
CA ASN A 242 -11.57 8.06 4.76
C ASN A 242 -10.52 8.47 3.73
N ILE A 243 -11.02 9.00 2.62
CA ILE A 243 -10.22 9.57 1.56
C ILE A 243 -10.62 11.02 1.43
N PHE A 244 -9.65 11.91 1.27
CA PHE A 244 -9.96 13.32 1.07
C PHE A 244 -9.12 13.96 -0.02
N ILE A 245 -9.78 14.92 -0.68
CA ILE A 245 -9.24 15.62 -1.83
C ILE A 245 -9.48 17.12 -1.64
N PRO A 246 -8.44 17.96 -1.78
CA PRO A 246 -8.60 19.42 -1.78
C PRO A 246 -9.44 19.89 -2.99
N GLY A 247 -10.43 20.73 -2.72
CA GLY A 247 -11.35 21.31 -3.70
C GLY A 247 -11.34 22.84 -3.71
N ILE A 248 -11.83 23.39 -4.82
CA ILE A 248 -11.95 24.84 -5.07
C ILE A 248 -13.31 25.17 -5.66
N SER A 249 -13.89 26.29 -5.27
CA SER A 249 -15.08 26.84 -5.93
C SER A 249 -14.92 28.33 -6.21
N ALA A 250 -15.92 28.92 -6.88
CA ALA A 250 -15.98 30.36 -7.06
C ALA A 250 -15.97 31.09 -5.71
N ASN A 251 -15.53 32.35 -5.76
CA ASN A 251 -15.40 33.21 -4.58
C ASN A 251 -16.70 33.26 -3.76
N ASN A 252 -16.59 33.04 -2.45
CA ASN A 252 -17.68 33.05 -1.49
C ASN A 252 -18.81 32.05 -1.79
N ASN A 253 -18.60 31.08 -2.68
CA ASN A 253 -19.56 30.01 -2.84
C ASN A 253 -19.54 29.16 -1.55
N GLN A 254 -20.70 29.04 -0.89
CA GLN A 254 -20.88 28.24 0.33
C GLN A 254 -21.60 26.92 0.05
N ASN A 255 -22.02 26.70 -1.20
CA ASN A 255 -22.82 25.56 -1.61
C ASN A 255 -22.45 25.10 -3.02
N PRO A 256 -21.19 24.67 -3.26
CA PRO A 256 -20.70 24.30 -4.59
C PRO A 256 -21.35 23.06 -5.19
N LEU A 257 -21.97 22.17 -4.40
CA LEU A 257 -22.70 21.01 -4.93
C LEU A 257 -24.22 21.22 -5.02
N GLY A 258 -24.80 22.16 -4.28
CA GLY A 258 -26.25 22.33 -4.26
C GLY A 258 -26.95 21.09 -3.71
N ASP A 259 -27.92 20.57 -4.47
CA ASP A 259 -28.64 19.31 -4.20
C ASP A 259 -28.01 18.10 -4.94
N LYS A 260 -26.86 18.29 -5.58
CA LYS A 260 -26.16 17.27 -6.37
C LYS A 260 -25.16 16.50 -5.53
N ALA A 261 -24.64 15.42 -6.11
CA ALA A 261 -23.66 14.55 -5.50
C ALA A 261 -22.52 14.21 -6.45
N LEU A 262 -21.33 14.01 -5.91
CA LEU A 262 -20.22 13.37 -6.61
C LEU A 262 -20.16 11.89 -6.25
N THR A 263 -19.63 11.07 -7.14
CA THR A 263 -19.42 9.64 -6.90
C THR A 263 -17.95 9.32 -7.07
N MET A 264 -17.34 8.69 -6.06
CA MET A 264 -16.02 8.07 -6.14
C MET A 264 -16.16 6.57 -6.31
N GLN A 265 -15.46 6.00 -7.28
CA GLN A 265 -15.31 4.55 -7.48
C GLN A 265 -13.85 4.17 -7.32
N ILE A 266 -13.59 3.08 -6.62
CA ILE A 266 -12.27 2.47 -6.47
C ILE A 266 -12.32 1.11 -7.12
N VAL A 267 -11.50 0.92 -8.14
CA VAL A 267 -11.45 -0.34 -8.92
C VAL A 267 -10.04 -0.91 -8.81
N GLY A 268 -9.92 -2.15 -8.37
CA GLY A 268 -8.64 -2.86 -8.31
C GLY A 268 -8.14 -3.24 -9.70
N ASP A 269 -6.83 -3.51 -9.82
CA ASP A 269 -6.20 -4.02 -11.04
C ASP A 269 -6.78 -5.37 -11.48
N SER A 270 -7.39 -6.11 -10.55
CA SER A 270 -8.21 -7.30 -10.82
C SER A 270 -9.49 -7.01 -11.61
N GLY A 271 -9.87 -5.75 -11.76
CA GLY A 271 -11.11 -5.29 -12.40
C GLY A 271 -12.32 -5.27 -11.46
N ASN A 272 -12.16 -5.67 -10.21
CA ASN A 272 -13.23 -5.67 -9.22
C ASN A 272 -13.44 -4.27 -8.63
N MET A 273 -14.70 -3.89 -8.43
CA MET A 273 -15.05 -2.72 -7.64
C MET A 273 -14.71 -3.01 -6.17
N ILE A 274 -13.79 -2.21 -5.60
CA ILE A 274 -13.40 -2.31 -4.19
C ILE A 274 -14.36 -1.49 -3.33
N ALA A 275 -14.68 -0.27 -3.75
CA ALA A 275 -15.56 0.62 -3.01
C ALA A 275 -16.23 1.65 -3.93
N GLU A 276 -17.40 2.11 -3.54
CA GLU A 276 -18.11 3.23 -4.15
C GLU A 276 -18.61 4.17 -3.05
N PHE A 277 -18.31 5.47 -3.17
CA PHE A 277 -18.71 6.50 -2.22
C PHE A 277 -19.51 7.57 -2.94
N THR A 278 -20.51 8.11 -2.25
CA THR A 278 -21.28 9.28 -2.71
C THR A 278 -21.04 10.43 -1.75
N VAL A 279 -20.73 11.60 -2.30
CA VAL A 279 -20.46 12.83 -1.54
C VAL A 279 -21.49 13.88 -1.91
N LYS A 280 -22.10 14.50 -0.91
CA LYS A 280 -23.03 15.61 -1.04
C LYS A 280 -22.42 16.89 -0.46
N GLN A 281 -23.18 17.98 -0.50
CA GLN A 281 -22.75 19.27 0.06
C GLN A 281 -22.34 19.19 1.54
N GLU A 282 -22.99 18.33 2.33
CA GLU A 282 -22.72 18.17 3.77
C GLU A 282 -21.38 17.49 4.08
N ASP A 283 -20.82 16.77 3.11
CA ASP A 283 -19.52 16.09 3.20
C ASP A 283 -18.34 17.00 2.80
N LEU A 284 -18.64 18.22 2.35
CA LEU A 284 -17.64 19.24 2.03
C LEU A 284 -17.29 20.07 3.26
N ILE A 285 -16.00 20.06 3.63
CA ILE A 285 -15.49 20.88 4.73
C ILE A 285 -15.00 22.20 4.16
N ASN A 286 -15.62 23.30 4.57
CA ASN A 286 -15.21 24.64 4.15
C ASN A 286 -13.91 25.06 4.87
N ARG A 287 -12.89 25.45 4.10
CA ARG A 287 -11.57 25.89 4.61
C ARG A 287 -11.39 27.42 4.57
N ASN A 288 -12.47 28.19 4.41
CA ASN A 288 -12.48 29.66 4.29
C ASN A 288 -11.74 30.36 5.45
N ASN A 289 -10.43 30.58 5.27
CA ASN A 289 -9.70 31.70 5.83
C ASN A 289 -8.39 31.94 5.06
N THR A 290 -8.46 32.63 3.92
CA THR A 290 -7.28 33.31 3.37
C THR A 290 -7.66 34.67 2.81
N ASN A 291 -7.50 35.73 3.60
CA ASN A 291 -7.36 37.12 3.13
C ASN A 291 -6.07 37.34 2.31
N TYR A 292 -5.47 36.29 1.74
CA TYR A 292 -4.10 36.30 1.22
C TYR A 292 -4.00 36.59 -0.28
N LEU A 293 -5.13 36.71 -0.99
CA LEU A 293 -5.17 36.87 -2.47
C LEU A 293 -6.10 38.02 -2.89
N GLU A 294 -5.90 39.22 -2.33
CA GLU A 294 -6.74 40.41 -2.60
C GLU A 294 -6.79 40.94 -4.07
N PRO A 295 -5.85 40.71 -5.00
CA PRO A 295 -5.99 41.29 -6.34
C PRO A 295 -6.85 40.50 -7.34
N PHE A 296 -7.23 39.24 -7.04
CA PHE A 296 -7.77 38.32 -8.05
C PHE A 296 -9.13 37.69 -7.72
N GLY A 297 -9.76 38.08 -6.61
CA GLY A 297 -10.93 37.40 -6.05
C GLY A 297 -10.51 36.11 -5.36
N THR A 298 -10.77 35.99 -4.06
CA THR A 298 -10.39 34.83 -3.25
C THR A 298 -11.29 33.65 -3.59
N PRO A 299 -10.82 32.55 -4.19
CA PRO A 299 -11.66 31.35 -4.34
C PRO A 299 -12.00 30.77 -2.96
N SER A 300 -13.10 30.03 -2.87
CA SER A 300 -13.41 29.27 -1.65
C SER A 300 -12.73 27.90 -1.69
N LEU A 301 -12.06 27.57 -0.59
CA LEU A 301 -11.29 26.34 -0.43
C LEU A 301 -12.15 25.29 0.28
N TRP A 302 -12.05 24.05 -0.16
CA TRP A 302 -12.83 22.94 0.35
C TRP A 302 -11.95 21.71 0.58
N THR A 303 -12.35 20.86 1.53
CA THR A 303 -11.90 19.46 1.59
C THR A 303 -13.10 18.59 1.25
N ILE A 304 -12.98 17.78 0.20
CA ILE A 304 -13.98 16.78 -0.19
C ILE A 304 -13.65 15.50 0.56
N LYS A 305 -14.54 15.05 1.45
CA LYS A 305 -14.33 13.87 2.29
C LYS A 305 -15.20 12.71 1.77
N PHE A 306 -14.58 11.57 1.51
CA PHE A 306 -15.23 10.33 1.08
C PHE A 306 -15.11 9.30 2.19
N GLU A 307 -16.25 8.77 2.63
CA GLU A 307 -16.36 7.79 3.71
C GLU A 307 -17.33 6.68 3.33
N ASN A 308 -17.04 5.47 3.80
CA ASN A 308 -17.95 4.34 3.72
C ASN A 308 -18.90 4.37 4.92
N VAL A 309 -19.99 5.14 4.80
CA VAL A 309 -20.98 5.24 5.87
C VAL A 309 -21.97 4.07 5.75
N VAL A 310 -22.05 3.27 6.81
CA VAL A 310 -22.98 2.15 6.95
C VAL A 310 -23.96 2.42 8.10
N ASP A 311 -25.18 1.93 7.99
CA ASP A 311 -26.17 2.02 9.08
C ASP A 311 -26.05 0.77 9.95
N ASP A 312 -25.44 0.91 11.14
CA ASP A 312 -25.34 -0.16 12.12
C ASP A 312 -26.64 -0.25 12.95
N PRO A 313 -27.25 -1.44 13.08
CA PRO A 313 -28.52 -1.61 13.80
C PRO A 313 -28.51 -1.19 15.28
N VAL A 314 -27.32 -1.09 15.90
CA VAL A 314 -27.14 -0.77 17.32
C VAL A 314 -26.66 0.67 17.52
N TRP A 315 -25.81 1.17 16.62
CA TRP A 315 -25.10 2.44 16.80
C TRP A 315 -25.50 3.53 15.81
N GLY A 316 -26.33 3.21 14.81
CA GLY A 316 -26.72 4.12 13.73
C GLY A 316 -25.61 4.25 12.68
N GLU A 317 -25.51 5.42 12.03
CA GLU A 317 -24.49 5.67 11.01
C GLU A 317 -23.08 5.55 11.60
N MET A 318 -22.29 4.65 11.02
CA MET A 318 -20.89 4.41 11.34
C MET A 318 -20.03 4.45 10.08
N VAL A 319 -18.76 4.79 10.22
CA VAL A 319 -17.78 4.70 9.13
C VAL A 319 -17.10 3.33 9.22
N GLU A 320 -17.25 2.53 8.18
CA GLU A 320 -16.56 1.24 8.07
C GLU A 320 -15.30 1.37 7.20
N PRO A 321 -14.15 0.87 7.66
CA PRO A 321 -12.93 0.93 6.87
C PRO A 321 -13.01 0.09 5.60
N ILE A 322 -12.28 0.50 4.56
CA ILE A 322 -12.02 -0.34 3.39
C ILE A 322 -10.56 -0.81 3.41
N ILE A 323 -10.29 -1.95 2.78
CA ILE A 323 -8.94 -2.52 2.67
C ILE A 323 -8.58 -2.64 1.20
N ILE A 324 -7.40 -2.12 0.84
CA ILE A 324 -6.84 -2.24 -0.52
C ILE A 324 -5.51 -3.01 -0.45
N ASN A 325 -5.40 -4.14 -1.17
CA ASN A 325 -4.20 -4.98 -1.22
C ASN A 325 -3.79 -5.36 -2.67
N GLU A 326 -4.11 -4.48 -3.61
CA GLU A 326 -3.73 -4.57 -5.02
C GLU A 326 -3.49 -3.15 -5.56
N GLY A 327 -2.95 -3.03 -6.79
CA GLY A 327 -2.96 -1.75 -7.48
C GLY A 327 -4.41 -1.36 -7.82
N PHE A 328 -4.69 -0.08 -7.91
CA PHE A 328 -6.08 0.39 -7.99
C PHE A 328 -6.19 1.74 -8.69
N THR A 329 -7.36 2.00 -9.26
CA THR A 329 -7.74 3.29 -9.85
C THR A 329 -8.84 3.93 -9.01
N ILE A 330 -8.65 5.20 -8.67
CA ILE A 330 -9.71 6.05 -8.13
C ILE A 330 -10.29 6.87 -9.28
N MET A 331 -11.61 6.82 -9.44
CA MET A 331 -12.37 7.64 -10.37
C MET A 331 -13.40 8.47 -9.60
N VAL A 332 -13.44 9.79 -9.82
CA VAL A 332 -14.49 10.65 -9.25
C VAL A 332 -15.24 11.35 -10.36
N THR A 333 -16.56 11.26 -10.33
CA THR A 333 -17.47 11.79 -11.36
C THR A 333 -18.61 12.61 -10.77
N GLY A 334 -19.36 13.31 -11.63
CA GLY A 334 -20.53 14.12 -11.26
C GLY A 334 -20.30 15.63 -11.38
N PHE A 335 -19.16 16.06 -11.91
CA PHE A 335 -18.84 17.48 -12.05
C PHE A 335 -19.59 18.20 -13.19
N ASP A 336 -20.20 17.46 -14.12
CA ASP A 336 -20.93 17.99 -15.28
C ASP A 336 -22.40 18.33 -14.98
N GLN A 337 -22.85 18.09 -13.74
CA GLN A 337 -24.23 18.36 -13.31
C GLN A 337 -24.52 19.86 -13.28
N GLU A 338 -25.71 20.24 -13.74
CA GLU A 338 -26.15 21.63 -13.74
C GLU A 338 -26.16 22.21 -12.32
N GLY A 339 -25.48 23.35 -12.13
CA GLY A 339 -25.39 24.05 -10.86
C GLY A 339 -24.20 23.65 -9.98
N VAL A 340 -23.44 22.60 -10.34
CA VAL A 340 -22.21 22.25 -9.62
C VAL A 340 -21.09 23.23 -9.97
N ASP A 341 -20.50 23.85 -8.96
CA ASP A 341 -19.37 24.78 -9.06
C ASP A 341 -18.23 24.30 -8.15
N LEU A 342 -17.60 23.19 -8.54
CA LEU A 342 -16.52 22.57 -7.78
C LEU A 342 -15.41 22.10 -8.72
N GLY A 343 -14.19 22.48 -8.39
CA GLY A 343 -12.96 22.09 -9.06
C GLY A 343 -11.96 21.47 -8.11
N LEU A 344 -10.87 20.96 -8.68
CA LEU A 344 -9.76 20.35 -7.94
C LEU A 344 -8.41 20.97 -8.34
N TYR A 345 -7.45 20.89 -7.42
CA TYR A 345 -6.08 21.32 -7.68
C TYR A 345 -5.21 20.19 -8.22
N GLY A 346 -4.21 20.60 -8.99
CA GLY A 346 -3.13 19.72 -9.42
C GLY A 346 -1.91 19.84 -8.57
N PHE A 347 -1.26 18.71 -8.41
CA PHE A 347 0.08 18.61 -7.91
C PHE A 347 1.01 18.31 -9.09
N GLN A 348 2.05 19.13 -9.24
CA GLN A 348 3.14 18.88 -10.17
C GLN A 348 4.42 18.75 -9.38
N ALA A 349 5.17 17.67 -9.56
CA ALA A 349 6.54 17.60 -9.02
C ALA A 349 7.39 18.74 -9.62
N ASP A 350 8.09 19.52 -8.79
CA ASP A 350 8.88 20.67 -9.22
C ASP A 350 10.16 20.21 -9.95
N GLY A 351 10.38 20.78 -11.14
CA GLY A 351 11.46 20.41 -12.06
C GLY A 351 10.97 20.49 -13.51
N THR A 352 11.61 21.32 -14.33
CA THR A 352 11.31 21.47 -15.77
C THR A 352 11.64 20.23 -16.62
N GLU A 353 11.96 19.10 -15.99
CA GLU A 353 12.15 17.78 -16.58
C GLU A 353 11.49 16.77 -15.62
N VAL A 354 10.22 16.50 -15.90
CA VAL A 354 9.30 15.61 -15.20
C VAL A 354 9.91 14.21 -15.02
N THR A 355 10.51 13.86 -13.88
CA THR A 355 11.17 12.54 -13.79
C THR A 355 11.51 12.01 -12.37
N ALA A 356 10.83 12.41 -11.29
CA ALA A 356 10.69 11.43 -10.21
C ALA A 356 9.70 10.37 -10.73
N PRO A 357 9.91 9.05 -10.56
CA PRO A 357 8.79 8.14 -10.60
C PRO A 357 7.91 8.55 -9.42
N LEU A 358 6.91 9.40 -9.68
CA LEU A 358 5.68 9.24 -8.95
C LEU A 358 5.29 7.81 -9.31
N ASP A 359 5.30 6.89 -8.33
CA ASP A 359 4.80 5.51 -8.48
C ASP A 359 3.26 5.50 -8.68
N VAL A 360 2.76 6.56 -9.31
CA VAL A 360 1.39 7.02 -9.49
C VAL A 360 1.30 7.51 -10.91
N GLU A 361 0.38 6.94 -11.68
CA GLU A 361 0.13 7.45 -13.02
C GLU A 361 -0.41 8.88 -12.94
N SER A 362 -0.17 9.67 -14.00
CA SER A 362 -0.73 11.02 -14.07
C SER A 362 -2.24 10.96 -13.96
N GLY A 363 -2.83 11.86 -13.17
CA GLY A 363 -4.28 12.03 -13.13
C GLY A 363 -4.80 12.41 -14.52
N VAL A 364 -5.80 11.68 -15.00
CA VAL A 364 -6.47 11.96 -16.28
C VAL A 364 -7.77 12.70 -16.02
N MET A 365 -8.09 13.68 -16.86
CA MET A 365 -9.42 14.28 -16.86
C MET A 365 -10.36 13.43 -17.70
N LEU A 366 -11.59 13.25 -17.23
CA LEU A 366 -12.64 12.55 -17.95
C LEU A 366 -13.57 13.59 -18.58
N THR A 367 -13.72 13.53 -19.90
CA THR A 367 -14.55 14.47 -20.65
C THR A 367 -15.64 13.77 -21.46
N LYS A 368 -16.74 14.46 -21.70
CA LYS A 368 -17.93 13.95 -22.38
C LYS A 368 -18.42 14.93 -23.45
N ARG A 369 -18.75 14.41 -24.62
CA ARG A 369 -19.36 15.15 -25.73
C ARG A 369 -20.86 15.32 -25.56
N GLU A 370 -21.44 16.24 -26.35
CA GLU A 370 -22.89 16.36 -26.48
C GLU A 370 -23.56 15.06 -26.95
N ASP A 371 -22.89 14.29 -27.83
CA ASP A 371 -23.38 12.99 -28.31
C ASP A 371 -23.26 11.86 -27.26
N GLY A 372 -22.68 12.15 -26.09
CA GLY A 372 -22.49 11.20 -24.99
C GLY A 372 -21.15 10.45 -25.03
N THR A 373 -20.33 10.61 -26.07
CA THR A 373 -19.01 9.98 -26.16
C THR A 373 -18.08 10.51 -25.08
N THR A 374 -17.41 9.62 -24.37
CA THR A 374 -16.51 9.95 -23.28
C THR A 374 -15.04 9.72 -23.68
N LYS A 375 -14.11 10.52 -23.14
CA LYS A 375 -12.67 10.40 -23.39
C LYS A 375 -11.84 10.64 -22.14
N GLU A 376 -10.64 10.08 -22.13
CA GLU A 376 -9.58 10.36 -21.15
C GLU A 376 -8.62 11.39 -21.75
N VAL A 377 -8.40 12.50 -21.06
CA VAL A 377 -7.50 13.56 -21.48
C VAL A 377 -6.32 13.61 -20.52
N MET A 378 -5.13 13.40 -21.06
CA MET A 378 -3.87 13.53 -20.33
C MET A 378 -3.26 14.91 -20.55
N TYR A 379 -2.74 15.51 -19.48
CA TYR A 379 -1.95 16.73 -19.57
C TYR A 379 -0.58 16.42 -20.17
N ALA A 380 0.01 17.38 -20.90
CA ALA A 380 1.32 17.21 -21.52
C ALA A 380 2.52 17.29 -20.52
N GLY A 381 2.25 17.13 -19.23
CA GLY A 381 3.23 16.89 -18.16
C GLY A 381 2.59 16.01 -17.07
N VAL A 382 3.40 15.45 -16.17
CA VAL A 382 2.87 14.62 -15.07
C VAL A 382 2.21 15.52 -14.04
N LEU A 383 0.88 15.53 -14.07
CA LEU A 383 0.01 16.17 -13.10
C LEU A 383 -0.77 15.10 -12.38
N SER A 384 -0.75 15.14 -11.05
CA SER A 384 -1.52 14.25 -10.20
C SER A 384 -2.49 15.05 -9.35
N ILE A 385 -3.53 14.39 -8.87
CA ILE A 385 -4.43 14.95 -7.86
C ILE A 385 -3.87 14.52 -6.49
N PRO A 386 -3.74 15.46 -5.54
CA PRO A 386 -3.22 15.18 -4.21
C PRO A 386 -4.29 14.46 -3.36
N ILE A 387 -4.53 13.18 -3.67
CA ILE A 387 -5.42 12.32 -2.89
C ILE A 387 -4.68 11.91 -1.62
N THR A 388 -5.35 12.08 -0.48
CA THR A 388 -4.83 11.67 0.82
C THR A 388 -5.80 10.69 1.48
N PHE A 389 -5.23 9.68 2.12
CA PHE A 389 -5.94 8.61 2.81
C PHE A 389 -5.71 8.79 4.30
N THR A 390 -6.77 8.84 5.10
CA THR A 390 -6.65 8.57 6.54
C THR A 390 -6.56 7.07 6.70
N ALA A 391 -5.34 6.56 6.83
CA ALA A 391 -5.05 5.16 6.67
C ALA A 391 -3.91 4.67 7.57
N LEU A 392 -3.77 3.35 7.64
CA LEU A 392 -2.64 2.65 8.24
C LEU A 392 -2.25 1.47 7.35
N THR A 393 -1.01 1.04 7.46
CA THR A 393 -0.53 -0.23 6.89
C THR A 393 -0.23 -1.21 8.00
N ASP A 394 -0.59 -2.47 7.80
CA ASP A 394 -0.50 -3.52 8.81
C ASP A 394 0.50 -4.62 8.38
N ASN A 395 0.89 -5.52 9.27
CA ASN A 395 1.59 -6.76 8.97
C ASN A 395 1.63 -7.62 10.23
N VAL A 396 1.73 -8.93 10.04
CA VAL A 396 1.94 -9.87 11.14
C VAL A 396 2.95 -10.92 10.73
N PHE A 397 3.87 -11.22 11.64
CA PHE A 397 4.94 -12.16 11.42
C PHE A 397 5.01 -13.16 12.57
N VAL A 398 4.87 -14.44 12.23
CA VAL A 398 5.09 -15.55 13.16
C VAL A 398 6.53 -16.01 13.01
N GLN A 399 7.31 -15.93 14.09
CA GLN A 399 8.72 -16.29 14.05
C GLN A 399 8.87 -17.82 13.91
N THR A 400 9.50 -18.25 12.81
CA THR A 400 9.78 -19.67 12.58
C THR A 400 11.07 -20.12 13.22
N ASP A 401 12.07 -19.25 13.32
CA ASP A 401 13.39 -19.58 13.86
C ASP A 401 13.82 -18.52 14.87
N LEU A 402 14.32 -18.95 16.02
CA LEU A 402 14.86 -18.04 17.03
C LEU A 402 16.37 -18.20 17.12
N THR A 403 17.05 -17.08 17.38
CA THR A 403 18.50 -17.06 17.58
C THR A 403 18.79 -16.37 18.91
N TYR A 404 19.61 -17.01 19.74
CA TYR A 404 20.11 -16.47 20.99
C TYR A 404 21.62 -16.27 20.89
N THR A 405 22.09 -15.06 21.18
CA THR A 405 23.53 -14.77 21.28
C THR A 405 23.89 -14.55 22.74
N ASP A 406 24.74 -15.42 23.28
CA ASP A 406 25.32 -15.24 24.61
C ASP A 406 26.20 -13.97 24.61
N GLN A 407 25.82 -12.98 25.40
CA GLN A 407 26.50 -11.68 25.43
C GLN A 407 27.91 -11.75 26.03
N ALA A 408 28.23 -12.80 26.81
CA ALA A 408 29.53 -12.98 27.46
C ALA A 408 30.51 -13.75 26.58
N THR A 409 30.04 -14.76 25.84
CA THR A 409 30.91 -15.60 24.99
C THR A 409 30.83 -15.24 23.50
N GLY A 410 29.75 -14.60 23.07
CA GLY A 410 29.44 -14.37 21.65
C GLY A 410 28.93 -15.61 20.93
N ASP A 411 28.70 -16.72 21.64
CA ASP A 411 28.19 -17.95 21.04
C ASP A 411 26.75 -17.76 20.59
N ILE A 412 26.45 -18.27 19.39
CA ILE A 412 25.13 -18.19 18.78
C ILE A 412 24.48 -19.58 18.87
N GLN A 413 23.28 -19.61 19.45
CA GLN A 413 22.40 -20.78 19.48
C GLN A 413 21.17 -20.54 18.61
N GLU A 414 20.84 -21.50 17.76
CA GLU A 414 19.69 -21.45 16.85
C GLU A 414 18.62 -22.46 17.28
N PHE A 415 17.37 -22.02 17.23
CA PHE A 415 16.19 -22.79 17.58
C PHE A 415 15.22 -22.80 16.39
N PRO A 416 15.42 -23.72 15.43
CA PRO A 416 14.55 -23.81 14.26
C PRO A 416 13.17 -24.34 14.63
N ASN A 417 12.15 -24.06 13.82
CA ASN A 417 10.75 -24.46 14.06
C ASN A 417 10.16 -23.93 15.38
N SER A 418 10.58 -22.75 15.80
CA SER A 418 10.02 -21.99 16.93
C SER A 418 8.61 -21.44 16.68
N ASN A 419 8.00 -21.72 15.53
CA ASN A 419 6.55 -21.55 15.29
C ASN A 419 5.72 -22.80 15.67
N VAL A 420 6.37 -23.87 16.13
CA VAL A 420 5.72 -25.12 16.56
C VAL A 420 5.63 -25.15 18.08
N LEU A 421 4.41 -25.17 18.59
CA LEU A 421 4.10 -25.22 20.02
C LEU A 421 3.51 -26.58 20.38
N ARG A 422 4.10 -27.25 21.36
CA ARG A 422 3.55 -28.48 21.95
C ARG A 422 2.79 -28.16 23.21
N ILE A 423 1.56 -28.65 23.29
CA ILE A 423 0.74 -28.62 24.50
C ILE A 423 0.88 -29.97 25.22
N SER A 424 0.99 -29.93 26.54
CA SER A 424 1.04 -31.11 27.41
C SER A 424 -0.23 -31.96 27.29
N GLU A 425 -0.13 -33.24 27.66
CA GLU A 425 -1.28 -34.17 27.60
C GLU A 425 -2.45 -33.74 28.50
N ASN A 426 -2.16 -33.05 29.62
CA ASN A 426 -3.19 -32.48 30.50
C ASN A 426 -3.84 -31.20 29.93
N GLY A 427 -3.31 -30.66 28.83
CA GLY A 427 -3.82 -29.48 28.14
C GLY A 427 -3.49 -28.12 28.76
N ALA A 428 -2.76 -28.10 29.88
CA ALA A 428 -2.57 -26.89 30.69
C ALA A 428 -1.32 -26.09 30.35
N ASP A 429 -0.27 -26.74 29.85
CA ASP A 429 1.06 -26.15 29.67
C ASP A 429 1.48 -26.26 28.21
N SER A 430 2.21 -25.26 27.70
CA SER A 430 2.71 -25.25 26.34
C SER A 430 4.18 -24.83 26.27
N TYR A 431 4.94 -25.42 25.36
CA TYR A 431 6.35 -25.11 25.12
C TYR A 431 6.70 -25.23 23.65
N LEU A 432 7.77 -24.54 23.22
CA LEU A 432 8.23 -24.63 21.84
C LEU A 432 8.88 -25.99 21.56
N GLU A 433 8.51 -26.62 20.46
CA GLU A 433 9.08 -27.91 20.04
C GLU A 433 10.58 -27.80 19.73
N SER A 434 11.03 -26.59 19.36
CA SER A 434 12.45 -26.25 19.16
C SER A 434 13.31 -26.38 20.42
N GLY A 435 12.68 -26.43 21.60
CA GLY A 435 13.36 -26.46 22.89
C GLY A 435 13.81 -25.09 23.40
N ALA A 436 13.43 -23.99 22.72
CA ALA A 436 13.66 -22.64 23.23
C ALA A 436 12.80 -22.41 24.50
N ASP A 437 13.40 -21.83 25.54
CA ASP A 437 12.74 -21.52 26.81
C ASP A 437 11.99 -20.19 26.76
N VAL A 438 11.10 -20.06 25.77
CA VAL A 438 10.23 -18.90 25.55
C VAL A 438 8.87 -19.34 25.00
N SER A 439 7.89 -18.45 25.05
CA SER A 439 6.59 -18.62 24.38
C SER A 439 6.69 -18.38 22.88
N LEU A 440 5.63 -18.76 22.15
CA LEU A 440 5.52 -18.49 20.72
C LEU A 440 5.63 -16.99 20.44
N TYR A 441 6.49 -16.63 19.49
CA TYR A 441 6.82 -15.26 19.19
C TYR A 441 6.07 -14.76 17.95
N VAL A 442 5.15 -13.83 18.15
CA VAL A 442 4.39 -13.19 17.08
C VAL A 442 4.62 -11.69 17.11
N SER A 443 5.11 -11.15 16.00
CA SER A 443 5.26 -9.71 15.82
C SER A 443 4.07 -9.13 15.08
N THR A 444 3.49 -8.06 15.61
CA THR A 444 2.43 -7.29 14.97
C THR A 444 2.89 -5.87 14.66
N ALA A 445 2.36 -5.36 13.55
CA ALA A 445 2.63 -4.03 13.04
C ALA A 445 2.02 -2.91 13.87
N THR A 446 0.91 -3.21 14.53
CA THR A 446 0.13 -2.34 15.40
C THR A 446 -0.18 -3.10 16.71
N PRO A 447 -0.67 -2.42 17.76
CA PRO A 447 -0.94 -3.09 19.03
C PRO A 447 -1.93 -4.23 18.84
N TRP A 448 -1.78 -5.33 19.58
CA TRP A 448 -2.55 -6.56 19.32
C TRP A 448 -4.06 -6.33 19.49
N GLU A 449 -4.46 -5.78 20.63
CA GLU A 449 -5.88 -5.56 20.96
C GLU A 449 -6.51 -4.48 20.05
N ASP A 450 -5.76 -3.43 19.73
CA ASP A 450 -6.23 -2.32 18.89
C ASP A 450 -6.18 -2.65 17.39
N GLY A 451 -5.27 -3.53 17.00
CA GLY A 451 -5.05 -4.07 15.68
C GLY A 451 -6.19 -4.93 15.17
N GLY A 452 -7.00 -5.45 16.10
CA GLY A 452 -8.05 -6.41 15.78
C GLY A 452 -7.47 -7.72 15.26
N TYR A 453 -6.28 -8.11 15.71
CA TYR A 453 -5.70 -9.38 15.30
C TYR A 453 -6.46 -10.53 15.93
N ILE A 454 -6.71 -11.54 15.12
CA ILE A 454 -7.43 -12.74 15.47
C ILE A 454 -6.60 -13.96 15.13
N ILE A 455 -6.83 -15.04 15.86
CA ILE A 455 -6.20 -16.33 15.61
C ILE A 455 -7.26 -17.26 15.08
N GLU A 456 -7.01 -17.80 13.90
CA GLU A 456 -7.95 -18.67 13.19
C GLU A 456 -7.32 -20.05 13.03
N MET A 457 -8.07 -21.08 13.41
CA MET A 457 -7.71 -22.46 13.08
C MET A 457 -8.06 -22.73 11.63
N VAL A 458 -7.05 -22.92 10.78
CA VAL A 458 -7.23 -23.17 9.35
C VAL A 458 -7.30 -24.67 9.03
N GLU A 459 -6.67 -25.51 9.84
CA GLU A 459 -6.68 -26.97 9.65
C GLU A 459 -6.43 -27.70 10.98
N THR A 460 -7.01 -28.89 11.15
CA THR A 460 -6.77 -29.79 12.27
C THR A 460 -7.14 -31.23 11.89
N ASN A 461 -6.55 -32.23 12.56
CA ASN A 461 -6.95 -33.63 12.42
C ASN A 461 -8.01 -34.09 13.44
N ASP A 462 -8.50 -33.19 14.28
CA ASP A 462 -9.49 -33.47 15.34
C ASP A 462 -10.64 -32.44 15.27
N ASP A 463 -11.57 -32.44 16.23
CA ASP A 463 -12.60 -31.40 16.32
C ASP A 463 -12.00 -29.99 16.52
N SER A 464 -12.71 -28.91 16.21
CA SER A 464 -12.14 -27.56 16.40
C SER A 464 -12.21 -27.07 17.86
N GLU A 465 -12.92 -27.77 18.74
CA GLU A 465 -13.22 -27.33 20.11
C GLU A 465 -12.16 -27.80 21.12
N TRP A 466 -11.26 -28.71 20.74
CA TRP A 466 -10.21 -29.17 21.64
C TRP A 466 -9.17 -28.12 21.99
N LEU A 467 -9.04 -27.07 21.19
CA LEU A 467 -8.05 -26.01 21.38
C LEU A 467 -8.72 -24.70 21.78
N ASN A 468 -8.21 -24.05 22.84
CA ASN A 468 -8.61 -22.69 23.18
C ASN A 468 -7.80 -21.69 22.35
N LEU A 469 -8.44 -21.07 21.36
CA LEU A 469 -7.81 -20.09 20.46
C LEU A 469 -7.53 -18.74 21.12
N THR A 470 -8.04 -18.49 22.34
CA THR A 470 -7.65 -17.31 23.12
C THR A 470 -6.33 -17.62 23.85
N PRO A 471 -5.24 -16.90 23.57
CA PRO A 471 -3.98 -17.14 24.24
C PRO A 471 -4.10 -16.94 25.75
N THR A 472 -3.49 -17.82 26.54
CA THR A 472 -3.51 -17.73 28.02
C THR A 472 -2.53 -16.71 28.59
N ASN A 473 -1.51 -16.38 27.78
CA ASN A 473 -0.67 -15.22 27.97
C ASN A 473 -0.60 -14.51 26.61
N ASN A 474 -0.90 -13.21 26.62
CA ASN A 474 -0.49 -12.29 25.57
C ASN A 474 0.27 -11.16 26.26
N THR A 475 1.56 -11.37 26.52
CA THR A 475 2.41 -10.29 27.01
C THR A 475 2.80 -9.45 25.80
N GLU A 476 2.10 -8.34 25.62
CA GLU A 476 2.36 -7.37 24.58
C GLU A 476 3.48 -6.41 25.01
N TYR A 477 4.57 -6.38 24.25
CA TYR A 477 5.69 -5.46 24.46
C TYR A 477 5.57 -4.21 23.57
N TRP A 478 4.35 -3.69 23.41
CA TRP A 478 4.11 -2.42 22.73
C TRP A 478 4.35 -1.23 23.66
N GLU A 479 3.70 -1.21 24.83
CA GLU A 479 3.79 -0.08 25.78
C GLU A 479 5.17 0.11 26.41
N GLN A 480 5.96 -0.97 26.51
CA GLN A 480 7.27 -0.97 27.17
C GLN A 480 8.44 -0.69 26.21
N SER A 481 8.34 -1.09 24.94
CA SER A 481 9.46 -1.03 23.99
C SER A 481 9.06 -0.66 22.55
N GLY A 482 7.78 -0.43 22.25
CA GLY A 482 7.30 -0.08 20.89
C GLY A 482 7.63 -1.15 19.84
N SER A 483 7.79 -2.40 20.28
CA SER A 483 8.48 -3.44 19.52
C SER A 483 7.57 -4.38 18.72
N GLY A 484 6.26 -4.33 18.96
CA GLY A 484 5.31 -5.20 18.25
C GLY A 484 5.30 -6.64 18.71
N PHE A 485 6.05 -7.00 19.76
CA PHE A 485 6.20 -8.39 20.16
C PHE A 485 5.07 -8.87 21.06
N ASN A 486 4.52 -10.03 20.70
CA ASN A 486 3.48 -10.73 21.42
C ASN A 486 3.97 -12.15 21.72
N LEU A 487 3.98 -12.50 23.00
CA LEU A 487 4.34 -13.83 23.47
C LEU A 487 3.06 -14.61 23.74
N LEU A 488 2.83 -15.66 22.96
CA LEU A 488 1.58 -16.43 22.98
C LEU A 488 1.78 -17.84 23.54
N ASN A 489 0.87 -18.25 24.41
CA ASN A 489 0.71 -19.64 24.85
C ASN A 489 -0.75 -20.06 24.65
N PHE A 490 -0.97 -21.36 24.45
CA PHE A 490 -2.29 -21.92 24.22
C PHE A 490 -2.58 -23.03 25.22
N THR A 491 -3.87 -23.29 25.42
CA THR A 491 -4.34 -24.43 26.22
C THR A 491 -5.30 -25.26 25.40
N ALA A 492 -5.42 -26.52 25.78
CA ALA A 492 -6.26 -27.49 25.11
C ALA A 492 -7.05 -28.32 26.12
N ASN A 493 -8.06 -29.03 25.64
CA ASN A 493 -8.64 -30.14 26.37
C ASN A 493 -7.56 -31.22 26.60
N PRO A 494 -7.65 -32.01 27.68
CA PRO A 494 -6.77 -33.16 27.86
C PRO A 494 -6.91 -34.16 26.70
N ILE A 495 -5.84 -34.89 26.42
CA ILE A 495 -5.82 -35.99 25.43
C ILE A 495 -5.46 -37.30 26.13
N ASN A 496 -5.96 -38.44 25.62
CA ASN A 496 -5.59 -39.73 26.19
C ASN A 496 -4.17 -40.13 25.79
N ALA A 497 -3.50 -40.86 26.68
CA ALA A 497 -2.16 -41.38 26.42
C ALA A 497 -2.14 -42.24 25.15
N GLY A 498 -1.20 -41.95 24.24
CA GLY A 498 -1.04 -42.67 22.97
C GLY A 498 -1.86 -42.13 21.80
N GLU A 499 -2.71 -41.13 22.03
CA GLU A 499 -3.38 -40.38 20.96
C GLU A 499 -2.55 -39.15 20.59
N GLY A 500 -2.72 -38.67 19.36
CA GLY A 500 -2.00 -37.50 18.85
C GLY A 500 -2.92 -36.64 17.99
N ARG A 501 -2.90 -35.33 18.23
CA ARG A 501 -3.61 -34.36 17.41
C ARG A 501 -2.81 -33.09 17.18
N TRP A 502 -3.19 -32.38 16.14
CA TRP A 502 -2.52 -31.18 15.70
C TRP A 502 -3.51 -30.15 15.15
N ALA A 503 -3.11 -28.89 15.15
CA ALA A 503 -3.81 -27.80 14.49
C ALA A 503 -2.82 -26.85 13.82
N VAL A 504 -3.23 -26.27 12.71
CA VAL A 504 -2.54 -25.18 12.02
C VAL A 504 -3.37 -23.92 12.24
N LEU A 505 -2.75 -22.90 12.81
CA LEU A 505 -3.37 -21.60 13.06
C LEU A 505 -2.70 -20.53 12.21
N LYS A 506 -3.47 -19.50 11.86
CA LYS A 506 -2.95 -18.27 11.28
C LYS A 506 -3.37 -17.08 12.11
N VAL A 507 -2.56 -16.04 12.07
CA VAL A 507 -2.89 -14.74 12.67
C VAL A 507 -3.32 -13.81 11.54
N SER A 508 -4.51 -13.21 11.69
CA SER A 508 -5.11 -12.33 10.69
C SER A 508 -5.44 -10.98 11.33
N GLY A 509 -5.27 -9.88 10.60
CA GLY A 509 -5.65 -8.54 11.09
C GLY A 509 -5.65 -7.52 9.95
N ARG A 510 -6.68 -6.68 9.85
CA ARG A 510 -6.78 -5.59 8.84
C ARG A 510 -6.32 -5.96 7.42
N GLY A 511 -6.69 -7.16 6.96
CA GLY A 511 -6.40 -7.64 5.61
C GLY A 511 -5.02 -8.27 5.43
N VAL A 512 -4.21 -8.38 6.49
CA VAL A 512 -3.01 -9.22 6.52
C VAL A 512 -3.31 -10.58 7.16
N GLU A 513 -2.58 -11.59 6.70
CA GLU A 513 -2.55 -12.93 7.26
C GLU A 513 -1.07 -13.33 7.39
N SER A 514 -0.71 -13.98 8.49
CA SER A 514 0.66 -14.44 8.73
C SER A 514 1.12 -15.42 7.65
N GLU A 515 2.25 -15.11 7.00
CA GLU A 515 2.85 -15.97 5.98
C GLU A 515 3.19 -17.36 6.55
N SER A 516 3.90 -17.36 7.68
CA SER A 516 4.20 -18.57 8.44
C SER A 516 3.04 -18.90 9.39
N PRO A 517 2.54 -20.15 9.41
CA PRO A 517 1.52 -20.55 10.35
C PRO A 517 2.11 -20.82 11.73
N ILE A 518 1.23 -20.87 12.73
CA ILE A 518 1.49 -21.45 14.04
C ILE A 518 1.07 -22.92 13.97
N ILE A 519 1.92 -23.83 14.43
CA ILE A 519 1.60 -25.26 14.48
C ILE A 519 1.45 -25.68 15.93
N ILE A 520 0.29 -26.25 16.28
CA ILE A 520 0.02 -26.79 17.61
C ILE A 520 0.07 -28.31 17.54
N LEU A 521 0.82 -28.93 18.45
CA LEU A 521 0.90 -30.38 18.62
C LEU A 521 0.44 -30.78 20.02
N GLN A 522 -0.28 -31.89 20.15
CA GLN A 522 -0.61 -32.48 21.44
C GLN A 522 -0.51 -34.02 21.39
N GLY A 523 -0.10 -34.63 22.50
CA GLY A 523 0.06 -36.09 22.61
C GLY A 523 1.17 -36.61 21.70
N THR A 524 0.93 -37.71 20.99
CA THR A 524 1.93 -38.37 20.12
C THR A 524 2.09 -37.72 18.75
N ALA A 525 1.37 -36.63 18.45
CA ALA A 525 1.49 -35.94 17.15
C ALA A 525 2.88 -35.32 16.98
N THR A 526 3.35 -35.37 15.75
CA THR A 526 4.64 -34.86 15.28
C THR A 526 4.41 -33.91 14.10
N LEU A 527 5.44 -33.16 13.73
CA LEU A 527 5.38 -32.26 12.59
C LEU A 527 5.11 -33.03 11.27
N ASP A 528 5.56 -34.28 11.17
CA ASP A 528 5.34 -35.14 10.00
C ASP A 528 3.86 -35.53 9.83
N ASP A 529 3.05 -35.47 10.90
CA ASP A 529 1.61 -35.75 10.86
C ASP A 529 0.80 -34.56 10.32
N VAL A 530 1.39 -33.35 10.34
CA VAL A 530 0.76 -32.12 9.86
C VAL A 530 0.90 -32.09 8.33
N PRO A 531 -0.20 -32.02 7.56
CA PRO A 531 -0.17 -31.77 6.14
C PRO A 531 0.62 -30.49 5.90
N THR A 532 1.85 -30.62 5.42
CA THR A 532 2.65 -29.47 5.05
C THR A 532 2.07 -28.92 3.75
N GLY A 533 1.13 -28.00 3.88
CA GLY A 533 0.68 -27.12 2.81
C GLY A 533 1.76 -26.13 2.34
N ILE A 534 3.06 -26.45 2.51
CA ILE A 534 4.19 -25.69 1.99
C ILE A 534 4.72 -26.40 0.73
N GLU A 535 3.83 -26.65 -0.21
CA GLU A 535 4.18 -26.41 -1.61
C GLU A 535 3.58 -25.06 -1.97
N ASN A 536 4.30 -23.96 -1.70
CA ASN A 536 4.21 -22.79 -2.57
C ASN A 536 4.82 -23.15 -3.95
N VAL A 537 4.27 -24.18 -4.60
CA VAL A 537 4.03 -24.06 -6.03
C VAL A 537 2.85 -23.11 -6.09
N VAL A 538 3.09 -21.88 -6.55
CA VAL A 538 2.03 -21.03 -7.08
C VAL A 538 1.22 -21.92 -8.01
N ASN A 539 0.06 -22.38 -7.55
CA ASN A 539 -0.81 -23.19 -8.36
C ASN A 539 -1.49 -22.22 -9.30
N ASP A 540 -0.74 -21.95 -10.37
CA ASP A 540 -1.18 -21.33 -11.58
C ASP A 540 -2.19 -22.31 -12.21
N ASN A 541 -3.38 -22.41 -11.62
CA ASN A 541 -4.37 -23.45 -11.89
C ASN A 541 -4.89 -23.47 -13.35
N ASN A 542 -4.38 -22.65 -14.28
CA ASN A 542 -4.79 -22.73 -15.70
C ASN A 542 -3.71 -22.53 -16.76
N VAL A 543 -2.42 -22.64 -16.43
CA VAL A 543 -1.45 -22.94 -17.51
C VAL A 543 -1.39 -24.45 -17.70
N LYS A 544 -2.11 -24.95 -18.72
CA LYS A 544 -1.95 -26.32 -19.22
C LYS A 544 -0.48 -26.51 -19.61
N ALA A 545 0.13 -27.61 -19.17
CA ALA A 545 1.48 -27.97 -19.60
C ALA A 545 1.52 -28.04 -21.13
N ASP A 546 2.43 -27.29 -21.78
CA ASP A 546 2.65 -27.41 -23.22
C ASP A 546 3.11 -28.85 -23.52
N PRO A 547 2.33 -29.63 -24.28
CA PRO A 547 2.69 -31.00 -24.61
C PRO A 547 4.03 -31.08 -25.36
N ASN A 548 4.48 -30.00 -26.00
CA ASN A 548 5.70 -29.97 -26.81
C ASN A 548 6.95 -29.54 -26.03
N ALA A 549 6.83 -29.07 -24.79
CA ALA A 549 7.97 -28.64 -24.00
C ALA A 549 8.94 -29.83 -23.72
N PRO A 550 10.26 -29.60 -23.72
CA PRO A 550 11.24 -30.61 -23.32
C PRO A 550 11.04 -31.08 -21.88
N VAL A 551 11.34 -32.35 -21.61
CA VAL A 551 11.26 -32.96 -20.28
C VAL A 551 12.66 -33.14 -19.71
N TYR A 552 12.84 -32.86 -18.43
CA TYR A 552 14.09 -32.97 -17.70
C TYR A 552 13.94 -33.87 -16.47
N ASN A 553 15.00 -34.52 -16.03
CA ASN A 553 15.04 -35.18 -14.72
C ASN A 553 15.45 -34.18 -13.61
N ILE A 554 15.43 -34.62 -12.36
CA ILE A 554 15.83 -33.81 -11.19
C ILE A 554 17.30 -33.33 -11.23
N SER A 555 18.15 -33.95 -12.05
CA SER A 555 19.55 -33.55 -12.26
C SER A 555 19.72 -32.57 -13.42
N GLY A 556 18.62 -32.04 -13.98
CA GLY A 556 18.65 -31.07 -15.08
C GLY A 556 19.00 -31.65 -16.45
N GLN A 557 19.04 -32.99 -16.58
CA GLN A 557 19.31 -33.64 -17.87
C GLN A 557 18.01 -33.78 -18.65
N ARG A 558 18.05 -33.45 -19.94
CA ARG A 558 16.90 -33.67 -20.84
C ARG A 558 16.67 -35.17 -21.03
N VAL A 559 15.43 -35.62 -20.84
CA VAL A 559 15.01 -37.02 -20.97
C VAL A 559 13.81 -37.15 -21.91
N SER A 560 13.46 -38.39 -22.26
CA SER A 560 12.26 -38.68 -23.04
C SER A 560 10.99 -38.56 -22.16
N LYS A 561 9.84 -38.32 -22.80
CA LYS A 561 8.55 -38.12 -22.10
C LYS A 561 8.06 -39.34 -21.31
N ASP A 562 8.53 -40.53 -21.68
CA ASP A 562 8.21 -41.82 -21.09
C ASP A 562 9.20 -42.26 -19.99
N ALA A 563 10.22 -41.44 -19.70
CA ALA A 563 11.15 -41.71 -18.60
C ALA A 563 10.39 -41.88 -17.27
N LYS A 564 10.85 -42.79 -16.41
CA LYS A 564 10.23 -43.05 -15.10
C LYS A 564 10.85 -42.19 -14.01
N GLY A 565 10.03 -41.82 -13.02
CA GLY A 565 10.45 -41.05 -11.86
C GLY A 565 9.95 -39.62 -11.85
N ILE A 566 10.58 -38.77 -11.03
CA ILE A 566 10.25 -37.35 -10.90
C ILE A 566 10.90 -36.58 -12.06
N LEU A 567 10.05 -35.95 -12.87
CA LEU A 567 10.43 -35.24 -14.07
C LEU A 567 9.94 -33.80 -14.00
N ILE A 568 10.56 -32.93 -14.80
CA ILE A 568 10.26 -31.50 -14.88
C ILE A 568 9.93 -31.19 -16.34
N GLN A 569 8.73 -30.66 -16.59
CA GLN A 569 8.33 -30.17 -17.91
C GLN A 569 7.70 -28.79 -17.75
N ASN A 570 8.20 -27.81 -18.50
CA ASN A 570 7.72 -26.42 -18.43
C ASN A 570 7.73 -25.86 -16.98
N GLY A 571 8.81 -26.13 -16.23
CA GLY A 571 8.96 -25.73 -14.83
C GLY A 571 8.13 -26.52 -13.81
N LYS A 572 7.23 -27.41 -14.25
CA LYS A 572 6.36 -28.21 -13.36
C LYS A 572 6.95 -29.60 -13.12
N LYS A 573 7.01 -30.00 -11.85
CA LYS A 573 7.40 -31.36 -11.45
C LYS A 573 6.21 -32.30 -11.64
N PHE A 574 6.44 -33.47 -12.22
CA PHE A 574 5.44 -34.52 -12.35
C PHE A 574 6.09 -35.89 -12.16
N MET A 575 5.30 -36.87 -11.71
CA MET A 575 5.77 -38.24 -11.56
C MET A 575 5.24 -39.09 -12.70
N ASN A 576 6.14 -39.71 -13.46
CA ASN A 576 5.78 -40.70 -14.46
C ASN A 576 6.06 -42.10 -13.90
N LYS A 577 4.98 -42.82 -13.56
CA LYS A 577 5.02 -44.14 -12.90
C LYS A 577 5.42 -45.24 -13.87
#